data_AF-A0A7X3Y9A2-F1
#
_entry.id   AF-A0A7X3Y9A2-F1
#
_cell.length_a   1.000
_cell.length_b   1.000
_cell.length_c   1.000
_cell.angle_alpha   90.00
_cell.angle_beta   90.00
_cell.angle_gamma   90.00
#
_symmetry.space_group_name_H-M   'P 1'
#
loop_
_entity.id
_entity.type
_entity.pdbx_description
1 polymer ?
#
loop_
_entity_poly.entity_id
_entity_poly.type
_entity_poly.pdbx_seq_one_letter_code
_entity_poly.pdbx_strand_id
1 'polypeptide(L)'
;MENDALNPAALKAARKRANRKRGFTQQQLAERIGCGKDTVSRWERGESRRVRAHLREPLCKALGVEWEALITPPEPPETPRPFGLTRMQRWVSRHVPPALLLVAKRYGVRPGDVLDIAPLLFLIVAERSLLERRRRLDEIYATQEEAARRVSEKSAHLGGIVVARSISADAMLEQEENSLGKRDIFGHLIEYEFRRDDDEGPFVHFVRGLAEGLPRDAVTSIESYGGDTIVNYRVADDTLRELTGVAEDEGGVGILDYIRSGGIDLGECLSERRKRDDAGYRQWLRNALAEAEKASDCELLEWFGESTLAAVAESVASASQEGEDR
;
A
#
# COMPACT_ATOMS: atom_id res chain seq x y z
N MET A 1 -13.37 -40.20 30.67
CA MET A 1 -13.17 -40.55 29.24
C MET A 1 -13.79 -39.44 28.41
N GLU A 2 -13.08 -38.32 28.21
CA GLU A 2 -13.72 -37.03 27.91
C GLU A 2 -13.15 -36.31 26.67
N ASN A 3 -12.38 -37.00 25.81
CA ASN A 3 -11.71 -36.33 24.68
C ASN A 3 -11.94 -37.02 23.32
N ASP A 4 -13.20 -37.31 23.03
CA ASP A 4 -13.64 -38.05 21.83
C ASP A 4 -14.37 -37.15 20.81
N ALA A 5 -14.14 -35.84 20.92
CA ALA A 5 -14.77 -34.82 20.11
C ALA A 5 -13.98 -34.60 18.82
N LEU A 6 -14.68 -34.68 17.68
CA LEU A 6 -14.11 -34.48 16.36
C LEU A 6 -13.55 -33.06 16.22
N ASN A 7 -12.32 -32.95 15.73
CA ASN A 7 -11.71 -31.69 15.37
C ASN A 7 -12.11 -31.30 13.92
N PRO A 8 -12.83 -30.19 13.71
CA PRO A 8 -13.30 -29.78 12.37
C PRO A 8 -12.16 -29.54 11.38
N ALA A 9 -11.04 -28.98 11.85
CA ALA A 9 -9.87 -28.71 11.02
C ALA A 9 -9.19 -30.02 10.61
N ALA A 10 -9.10 -30.99 11.52
CA ALA A 10 -8.52 -32.30 11.26
C ALA A 10 -9.30 -33.08 10.21
N LEU A 11 -10.63 -33.12 10.33
CA LEU A 11 -11.51 -33.73 9.33
C LEU A 11 -11.32 -33.09 7.95
N LYS A 12 -11.31 -31.75 7.90
CA LYS A 12 -11.16 -31.00 6.65
C LYS A 12 -9.79 -31.25 6.00
N ALA A 13 -8.73 -31.34 6.80
CA ALA A 13 -7.39 -31.65 6.33
C ALA A 13 -7.27 -33.10 5.83
N ALA A 14 -7.81 -34.07 6.60
CA ALA A 14 -7.84 -35.48 6.22
C ALA A 14 -8.62 -35.70 4.91
N ARG A 15 -9.79 -35.07 4.75
CA ARG A 15 -10.58 -35.15 3.51
C ARG A 15 -9.81 -34.65 2.29
N LYS A 16 -9.08 -33.55 2.42
CA LYS A 16 -8.25 -33.00 1.33
C LYS A 16 -7.06 -33.90 0.97
N ARG A 17 -6.54 -34.69 1.92
CA ARG A 17 -5.38 -35.58 1.73
C ARG A 17 -5.74 -37.02 1.36
N ALA A 18 -6.95 -37.48 1.66
CA ALA A 18 -7.41 -38.86 1.51
C ALA A 18 -7.37 -39.42 0.07
N ASN A 19 -7.04 -38.59 -0.92
CA ASN A 19 -6.77 -39.04 -2.27
C ASN A 19 -5.57 -38.28 -2.83
N ARG A 20 -4.43 -38.97 -3.01
CA ARG A 20 -3.09 -38.45 -3.37
C ARG A 20 -3.05 -37.51 -4.60
N LYS A 21 -4.15 -37.42 -5.37
CA LYS A 21 -4.25 -36.53 -6.54
C LYS A 21 -5.17 -35.31 -6.34
N ARG A 22 -6.26 -35.38 -5.55
CA ARG A 22 -7.27 -34.29 -5.44
C ARG A 22 -8.08 -34.22 -4.12
N GLY A 23 -7.90 -35.12 -3.16
CA GLY A 23 -8.80 -35.25 -2.00
C GLY A 23 -10.24 -35.65 -2.38
N PHE A 24 -11.15 -35.72 -1.40
CA PHE A 24 -12.59 -35.89 -1.63
C PHE A 24 -13.33 -34.57 -1.56
N THR A 25 -14.40 -34.41 -2.33
CA THR A 25 -15.44 -33.40 -2.03
C THR A 25 -16.26 -33.83 -0.81
N GLN A 26 -16.99 -32.91 -0.19
CA GLN A 26 -17.89 -33.26 0.92
C GLN A 26 -18.95 -34.28 0.50
N GLN A 27 -19.47 -34.16 -0.73
CA GLN A 27 -20.43 -35.09 -1.32
C GLN A 27 -19.82 -36.49 -1.49
N GLN A 28 -18.61 -36.57 -2.05
CA GLN A 28 -17.92 -37.85 -2.25
C GLN A 28 -17.58 -38.57 -0.93
N LEU A 29 -17.19 -37.81 0.10
CA LEU A 29 -16.96 -38.38 1.42
C LEU A 29 -18.28 -38.89 2.03
N ALA A 30 -19.35 -38.11 1.92
CA ALA A 30 -20.67 -38.45 2.44
C ALA A 30 -21.22 -39.75 1.81
N GLU A 31 -21.13 -39.88 0.49
CA GLU A 31 -21.51 -41.10 -0.24
C GLU A 31 -20.71 -42.32 0.22
N ARG A 32 -19.39 -42.14 0.43
CA ARG A 32 -18.48 -43.22 0.82
C ARG A 32 -18.68 -43.72 2.25
N ILE A 33 -19.21 -42.88 3.14
CA ILE A 33 -19.50 -43.23 4.53
C ILE A 33 -20.98 -43.49 4.80
N GLY A 34 -21.84 -43.35 3.79
CA GLY A 34 -23.29 -43.59 3.90
C GLY A 34 -24.03 -42.52 4.70
N CYS A 35 -23.65 -41.25 4.61
CA CYS A 35 -24.35 -40.14 5.26
C CYS A 35 -24.70 -39.01 4.27
N GLY A 36 -25.47 -38.01 4.71
CA GLY A 36 -25.77 -36.83 3.91
C GLY A 36 -24.61 -35.82 3.89
N LYS A 37 -24.43 -35.11 2.77
CA LYS A 37 -23.43 -34.02 2.62
C LYS A 37 -23.51 -32.98 3.73
N ASP A 38 -24.73 -32.62 4.15
CA ASP A 38 -24.95 -31.63 5.22
C ASP A 38 -24.37 -32.08 6.55
N THR A 39 -24.36 -33.38 6.82
CA THR A 39 -23.74 -33.96 8.02
C THR A 39 -22.23 -33.72 8.00
N VAL A 40 -21.57 -33.97 6.86
CA VAL A 40 -20.13 -33.68 6.69
C VAL A 40 -19.85 -32.17 6.79
N SER A 41 -20.71 -31.33 6.20
CA SER A 41 -20.58 -29.87 6.29
C SER A 41 -20.70 -29.37 7.73
N ARG A 42 -21.65 -29.88 8.52
CA ARG A 42 -21.80 -29.55 9.95
C ARG A 42 -20.57 -29.96 10.77
N TRP A 43 -19.99 -31.11 10.48
CA TRP A 43 -18.76 -31.58 11.12
C TRP A 43 -17.57 -30.68 10.81
N GLU A 44 -17.39 -30.29 9.55
CA GLU A 44 -16.27 -29.42 9.13
C GLU A 44 -16.40 -27.97 9.61
N ARG A 45 -17.61 -27.51 9.88
CA ARG A 45 -17.88 -26.18 10.47
C ARG A 45 -17.86 -26.21 12.00
N GLY A 46 -17.78 -27.39 12.61
CA GLY A 46 -17.77 -27.55 14.06
C GLY A 46 -19.11 -27.37 14.75
N GLU A 47 -20.21 -27.30 13.97
CA GLU A 47 -21.59 -27.25 14.50
C GLU A 47 -22.01 -28.58 15.13
N SER A 48 -21.37 -29.69 14.74
CA SER A 48 -21.51 -30.98 15.39
C SER A 48 -20.14 -31.63 15.53
N ARG A 49 -19.71 -31.82 16.78
CA ARG A 49 -18.41 -32.44 17.10
C ARG A 49 -18.53 -33.90 17.53
N ARG A 50 -19.75 -34.42 17.65
CA ARG A 50 -20.03 -35.80 18.03
C ARG A 50 -20.45 -36.61 16.80
N VAL A 51 -19.58 -37.51 16.37
CA VAL A 51 -19.88 -38.48 15.31
C VAL A 51 -20.51 -39.72 15.93
N ARG A 52 -21.61 -40.19 15.35
CA ARG A 52 -22.28 -41.43 15.77
C ARG A 52 -21.31 -42.62 15.68
N ALA A 53 -21.32 -43.51 16.66
CA ALA A 53 -20.34 -44.60 16.77
C ALA A 53 -20.20 -45.43 15.47
N HIS A 54 -21.31 -45.80 14.82
CA HIS A 54 -21.30 -46.58 13.58
C HIS A 54 -20.70 -45.87 12.36
N LEU A 55 -20.52 -44.53 12.41
CA LEU A 55 -19.92 -43.75 11.31
C LEU A 55 -18.42 -43.54 11.49
N ARG A 56 -17.84 -43.85 12.66
CA ARG A 56 -16.42 -43.61 12.95
C ARG A 56 -15.52 -44.51 12.12
N GLU A 57 -15.78 -45.80 12.13
CA GLU A 57 -15.00 -46.78 11.37
C GLU A 57 -15.09 -46.55 9.84
N PRO A 58 -16.29 -46.34 9.24
CA PRO A 58 -16.40 -45.96 7.84
C PRO A 58 -15.65 -44.67 7.49
N LEU A 59 -15.68 -43.67 8.39
CA LEU A 59 -15.00 -42.39 8.20
C LEU A 59 -13.48 -42.53 8.19
N CYS A 60 -12.91 -43.23 9.19
CA CYS A 60 -11.48 -43.53 9.25
C CYS A 60 -11.02 -44.32 8.02
N LYS A 61 -11.78 -45.35 7.63
CA LYS A 61 -11.49 -46.18 6.45
C LYS A 61 -11.57 -45.40 5.13
N ALA A 62 -12.55 -44.50 4.99
CA ALA A 62 -12.67 -43.66 3.81
C ALA A 62 -11.52 -42.66 3.70
N LEU A 63 -11.06 -42.12 4.82
CA LEU A 63 -10.01 -41.10 4.88
C LEU A 63 -8.58 -41.67 4.94
N GLY A 64 -8.44 -42.96 5.27
CA GLY A 64 -7.14 -43.62 5.44
C GLY A 64 -6.36 -43.10 6.65
N VAL A 65 -7.06 -42.72 7.72
CA VAL A 65 -6.47 -42.18 8.95
C VAL A 65 -7.08 -42.86 10.18
N GLU A 66 -6.34 -42.89 11.29
CA GLU A 66 -6.85 -43.34 12.58
C GLU A 66 -7.74 -42.28 13.24
N TRP A 67 -8.62 -42.72 14.16
CA TRP A 67 -9.54 -41.81 14.86
C TRP A 67 -8.81 -40.74 15.67
N GLU A 68 -7.67 -41.10 16.26
CA GLU A 68 -6.77 -40.19 16.98
C GLU A 68 -6.37 -38.98 16.13
N ALA A 69 -6.11 -39.20 14.83
CA ALA A 69 -5.72 -38.14 13.91
C ALA A 69 -6.89 -37.18 13.56
N LEU A 70 -8.14 -37.58 13.81
CA LEU A 70 -9.33 -36.76 13.59
C LEU A 70 -9.74 -35.94 14.82
N ILE A 71 -9.20 -36.25 15.99
CA ILE A 71 -9.40 -35.49 17.24
C ILE A 71 -8.24 -34.53 17.51
N THR A 72 -7.04 -34.83 17.03
CA THR A 72 -5.87 -33.94 17.14
C THR A 72 -5.88 -32.84 16.07
N PRO A 73 -5.56 -31.57 16.41
CA PRO A 73 -5.42 -30.51 15.42
C PRO A 73 -4.39 -30.90 14.35
N PRO A 74 -4.70 -30.73 13.05
CA PRO A 74 -3.73 -31.05 12.01
C PRO A 74 -2.54 -30.09 12.12
N GLU A 75 -1.33 -30.61 11.99
CA GLU A 75 -0.17 -29.75 11.76
C GLU A 75 -0.46 -28.87 10.53
N PRO A 76 -0.14 -27.56 10.61
CA PRO A 76 -0.40 -26.64 9.51
C PRO A 76 0.26 -27.22 8.24
N PRO A 77 -0.44 -27.21 7.09
CA PRO A 77 0.13 -27.75 5.88
C PRO A 77 1.43 -27.01 5.58
N GLU A 78 2.56 -27.73 5.63
CA GLU A 78 3.79 -27.32 4.97
C GLU A 78 3.49 -27.27 3.48
N THR A 79 2.95 -26.14 3.02
CA THR A 79 3.05 -25.82 1.60
C THR A 79 4.56 -25.73 1.33
N PRO A 80 5.12 -26.62 0.49
CA PRO A 80 6.55 -26.54 0.21
C PRO A 80 6.80 -25.14 -0.35
N ARG A 81 7.68 -24.40 0.33
CA ARG A 81 8.06 -23.05 -0.10
C ARG A 81 8.56 -23.18 -1.53
N PRO A 82 8.02 -22.42 -2.50
CA PRO A 82 8.59 -22.39 -3.83
C PRO A 82 10.08 -22.04 -3.71
N PHE A 83 10.92 -22.80 -4.41
CA PHE A 83 12.36 -22.62 -4.34
C PHE A 83 12.73 -21.17 -4.64
N GLY A 84 13.57 -20.57 -3.80
CA GLY A 84 14.03 -19.18 -3.94
C GLY A 84 13.08 -18.10 -3.43
N LEU A 85 11.90 -18.42 -2.90
CA LEU A 85 10.94 -17.42 -2.39
C LEU A 85 10.85 -17.42 -0.85
N THR A 86 10.83 -16.21 -0.27
CA THR A 86 10.62 -15.97 1.16
C THR A 86 9.38 -15.11 1.38
N ARG A 87 8.62 -15.37 2.45
CA ARG A 87 7.46 -14.55 2.83
C ARG A 87 7.92 -13.28 3.54
N MET A 88 7.55 -12.12 3.01
CA MET A 88 7.70 -10.84 3.70
C MET A 88 6.39 -10.50 4.43
N GLN A 89 6.44 -10.31 5.74
CA GLN A 89 5.31 -9.80 6.53
C GLN A 89 5.65 -8.38 6.98
N ARG A 90 4.90 -7.39 6.48
CA ARG A 90 5.06 -6.00 6.90
C ARG A 90 3.74 -5.25 6.72
N TRP A 91 3.48 -4.32 7.62
CA TRP A 91 2.43 -3.33 7.45
C TRP A 91 2.85 -2.32 6.38
N VAL A 92 1.95 -2.04 5.44
CA VAL A 92 2.14 -1.04 4.39
C VAL A 92 0.97 -0.07 4.42
N SER A 93 1.18 1.15 3.93
CA SER A 93 0.11 2.14 3.79
C SER A 93 -1.02 1.60 2.91
N ARG A 94 -2.27 1.96 3.23
CA ARG A 94 -3.47 1.43 2.57
C ARG A 94 -3.52 1.65 1.05
N HIS A 95 -2.91 2.72 0.55
CA HIS A 95 -2.85 3.04 -0.88
C HIS A 95 -1.86 2.14 -1.67
N VAL A 96 -0.95 1.42 -0.98
CA VAL A 96 0.10 0.64 -1.66
C VAL A 96 -0.46 -0.59 -2.40
N PRO A 97 -1.32 -1.44 -1.80
CA PRO A 97 -1.93 -2.57 -2.52
C PRO A 97 -2.69 -2.20 -3.81
N PRO A 98 -3.60 -1.21 -3.83
CA PRO A 98 -4.28 -0.83 -5.07
C PRO A 98 -3.30 -0.27 -6.10
N ALA A 99 -2.36 0.60 -5.72
CA ALA A 99 -1.34 1.13 -6.63
C ALA A 99 -0.50 0.00 -7.27
N LEU A 100 -0.08 -0.98 -6.48
CA LEU A 100 0.67 -2.14 -6.96
C LEU A 100 -0.12 -2.95 -7.99
N LEU A 101 -1.41 -3.18 -7.72
CA LEU A 101 -2.30 -3.88 -8.66
C LEU A 101 -2.49 -3.11 -9.95
N LEU A 102 -2.64 -1.78 -9.87
CA LEU A 102 -2.81 -0.91 -11.04
C LEU A 102 -1.56 -0.89 -11.92
N VAL A 103 -0.38 -0.71 -11.33
CA VAL A 103 0.91 -0.76 -12.06
C VAL A 103 1.09 -2.13 -12.71
N ALA A 104 0.83 -3.21 -11.96
CA ALA A 104 0.92 -4.56 -12.49
C ALA A 104 -0.02 -4.77 -13.69
N LYS A 105 -1.26 -4.24 -13.60
CA LYS A 105 -2.23 -4.34 -14.69
C LYS A 105 -1.87 -3.51 -15.91
N ARG A 106 -1.44 -2.26 -15.71
CA ARG A 106 -1.03 -1.35 -16.79
C ARG A 106 0.04 -1.95 -17.69
N TYR A 107 1.05 -2.60 -17.08
CA TYR A 107 2.18 -3.16 -17.80
C TYR A 107 2.10 -4.68 -18.06
N GLY A 108 1.00 -5.32 -17.67
CA GLY A 108 0.81 -6.76 -17.86
C GLY A 108 1.79 -7.65 -17.08
N VAL A 109 2.30 -7.17 -15.94
CA VAL A 109 3.23 -7.90 -15.07
C VAL A 109 2.53 -8.42 -13.81
N ARG A 110 3.19 -9.27 -13.02
CA ARG A 110 2.63 -9.71 -11.74
C ARG A 110 3.00 -8.70 -10.64
N PRO A 111 2.16 -8.50 -9.62
CA PRO A 111 2.51 -7.68 -8.45
C PRO A 111 3.85 -8.07 -7.81
N GLY A 112 4.16 -9.37 -7.78
CA GLY A 112 5.46 -9.86 -7.29
C GLY A 112 6.65 -9.35 -8.11
N ASP A 113 6.52 -9.27 -9.43
CA ASP A 113 7.61 -8.79 -10.30
C ASP A 113 7.93 -7.31 -10.03
N VAL A 114 6.91 -6.50 -9.73
CA VAL A 114 7.08 -5.08 -9.34
C VAL A 114 7.79 -4.98 -7.99
N LEU A 115 7.42 -5.82 -7.02
CA LEU A 115 8.08 -5.84 -5.70
C LEU A 115 9.53 -6.36 -5.78
N ASP A 116 9.79 -7.34 -6.64
CA ASP A 116 11.12 -7.92 -6.83
C ASP A 116 12.11 -6.90 -7.39
N ILE A 117 11.66 -6.04 -8.32
CA ILE A 117 12.51 -4.99 -8.92
C ILE A 117 12.52 -3.67 -8.12
N ALA A 118 11.55 -3.44 -7.24
CA ALA A 118 11.42 -2.18 -6.49
C ALA A 118 12.69 -1.74 -5.74
N PRO A 119 13.45 -2.62 -5.05
CA PRO A 119 14.70 -2.20 -4.39
C PRO A 119 15.75 -1.66 -5.36
N LEU A 120 15.86 -2.27 -6.55
CA LEU A 120 16.80 -1.83 -7.58
C LEU A 120 16.37 -0.48 -8.16
N LEU A 121 15.09 -0.33 -8.50
CA LEU A 121 14.56 0.94 -9.01
C LEU A 121 14.73 2.07 -7.98
N PHE A 122 14.42 1.79 -6.71
CA PHE A 122 14.59 2.76 -5.64
C PHE A 122 16.06 3.19 -5.51
N LEU A 123 17.00 2.24 -5.50
CA LEU A 123 18.43 2.54 -5.45
C LEU A 123 18.87 3.43 -6.61
N ILE A 124 18.48 3.10 -7.85
CA ILE A 124 18.83 3.88 -9.03
C ILE A 124 18.27 5.31 -8.92
N VAL A 125 17.01 5.46 -8.55
CA VAL A 125 16.35 6.78 -8.43
C VAL A 125 16.97 7.60 -7.29
N ALA A 126 17.27 6.98 -6.15
CA ALA A 126 17.94 7.61 -5.01
C ALA A 126 19.35 8.12 -5.38
N GLU A 127 20.19 7.28 -6.00
CA GLU A 127 21.54 7.68 -6.42
C GLU A 127 21.50 8.76 -7.50
N ARG A 128 20.53 8.70 -8.43
CA ARG A 128 20.33 9.75 -9.44
C ARG A 128 19.92 11.08 -8.82
N SER A 129 19.08 11.06 -7.78
CA SER A 129 18.70 12.26 -7.04
C SER A 129 19.91 12.91 -6.35
N LEU A 130 20.76 12.12 -5.70
CA LEU A 130 21.99 12.60 -5.07
C LEU A 130 22.98 13.19 -6.08
N LEU A 131 23.14 12.55 -7.24
CA LEU A 131 24.00 13.04 -8.32
C LEU A 131 23.51 14.37 -8.89
N GLU A 132 22.21 14.51 -9.11
CA GLU A 132 21.60 15.75 -9.59
C GLU A 132 21.80 16.89 -8.59
N ARG A 133 21.59 16.63 -7.28
CA ARG A 133 21.83 17.60 -6.22
C ARG A 133 23.29 18.02 -6.14
N ARG A 134 24.24 17.06 -6.21
CA ARG A 134 25.68 17.35 -6.26
C ARG A 134 26.03 18.26 -7.43
N ARG A 135 25.52 17.94 -8.62
CA ARG A 135 25.74 18.77 -9.81
C ARG A 135 25.21 20.20 -9.62
N ARG A 136 24.01 20.36 -9.07
CA ARG A 136 23.44 21.70 -8.79
C ARG A 136 24.27 22.47 -7.76
N LEU A 137 24.78 21.78 -6.74
CA LEU A 137 25.68 22.37 -5.76
C LEU A 137 26.96 22.89 -6.42
N ASP A 138 27.58 22.09 -7.29
CA ASP A 138 28.77 22.49 -8.05
C ASP A 138 28.48 23.70 -8.97
N GLU A 139 27.32 23.74 -9.63
CA GLU A 139 26.87 24.87 -10.45
C GLU A 139 26.68 26.16 -9.62
N ILE A 140 26.17 26.04 -8.38
CA ILE A 140 26.02 27.18 -7.46
C ILE A 140 27.39 27.71 -7.04
N TYR A 141 28.32 26.83 -6.65
CA TYR A 141 29.68 27.24 -6.29
C TYR A 141 30.39 27.96 -7.44
N ALA A 142 30.30 27.42 -8.67
CA ALA A 142 30.88 28.04 -9.85
C ALA A 142 30.28 29.43 -10.12
N THR A 143 28.96 29.57 -9.97
CA THR A 143 28.25 30.84 -10.15
C THR A 143 28.66 31.89 -9.11
N GLN A 144 28.81 31.48 -7.85
CA GLN A 144 29.26 32.37 -6.78
C GLN A 144 30.69 32.87 -7.01
N GLU A 145 31.61 31.99 -7.41
CA GLU A 145 32.99 32.37 -7.70
C GLU A 145 33.08 33.37 -8.86
N GLU A 146 32.32 33.13 -9.94
CA GLU A 146 32.27 34.03 -11.08
C GLU A 146 31.67 35.40 -10.70
N ALA A 147 30.59 35.41 -9.92
CA ALA A 147 29.97 36.64 -9.44
C ALA A 147 30.94 37.45 -8.56
N ALA A 148 31.65 36.80 -7.63
CA ALA A 148 32.64 37.43 -6.78
C ALA A 148 33.78 38.06 -7.61
N ARG A 149 34.27 37.34 -8.62
CA ARG A 149 35.31 37.82 -9.54
C ARG A 149 34.85 39.08 -10.30
N ARG A 150 33.65 39.04 -10.90
CA ARG A 150 33.07 40.18 -11.65
C ARG A 150 32.88 41.43 -10.79
N VAL A 151 32.46 41.27 -9.53
CA VAL A 151 32.29 42.42 -8.62
C VAL A 151 33.64 42.98 -8.19
N SER A 152 34.62 42.12 -7.92
CA SER A 152 36.00 42.54 -7.60
C SER A 152 36.62 43.36 -8.74
N GLU A 153 36.42 42.93 -9.99
CA GLU A 153 36.92 43.64 -11.19
C GLU A 153 36.24 44.99 -11.41
N LYS A 154 34.93 45.10 -11.18
CA LYS A 154 34.15 46.33 -11.47
C LYS A 154 34.08 47.31 -10.30
N SER A 155 34.22 46.85 -9.06
CA SER A 155 33.96 47.66 -7.86
C SER A 155 34.70 47.08 -6.64
N ALA A 156 36.02 47.25 -6.59
CA ALA A 156 36.87 46.76 -5.50
C ALA A 156 36.42 47.19 -4.08
N HIS A 157 35.80 48.37 -3.95
CA HIS A 157 35.28 48.88 -2.67
C HIS A 157 34.03 48.14 -2.16
N LEU A 158 33.34 47.39 -3.03
CA LEU A 158 32.17 46.56 -2.67
C LEU A 158 32.54 45.11 -2.37
N GLY A 159 33.81 44.71 -2.50
CA GLY A 159 34.27 43.33 -2.27
C GLY A 159 33.90 42.81 -0.88
N GLY A 160 34.01 43.65 0.16
CA GLY A 160 33.63 43.28 1.53
C GLY A 160 32.13 43.00 1.72
N ILE A 161 31.25 43.63 0.92
CA ILE A 161 29.80 43.42 0.98
C ILE A 161 29.41 42.08 0.34
N VAL A 162 30.11 41.68 -0.73
CA VAL A 162 29.90 40.37 -1.38
C VAL A 162 30.32 39.24 -0.44
N VAL A 163 31.49 39.37 0.22
CA VAL A 163 31.97 38.41 1.22
C VAL A 163 31.03 38.34 2.42
N ALA A 164 30.53 39.48 2.93
CA ALA A 164 29.61 39.47 4.06
C ALA A 164 28.26 38.80 3.76
N ARG A 165 27.79 38.87 2.50
CA ARG A 165 26.58 38.13 2.06
C ARG A 165 26.85 36.64 1.81
N SER A 166 28.09 36.22 1.56
CA SER A 166 28.42 34.81 1.32
C SER A 166 28.38 33.97 2.59
N ILE A 167 28.78 34.51 3.75
CA ILE A 167 28.92 33.74 5.00
C ILE A 167 27.63 33.00 5.40
N SER A 168 26.46 33.61 5.21
CA SER A 168 25.17 32.97 5.48
C SER A 168 24.78 31.92 4.43
N ALA A 169 25.21 32.10 3.18
CA ALA A 169 24.96 31.15 2.10
C ALA A 169 25.92 29.94 2.20
N ASP A 170 27.18 30.18 2.57
CA ASP A 170 28.22 29.16 2.72
C ASP A 170 27.82 28.11 3.77
N ALA A 171 27.23 28.53 4.88
CA ALA A 171 26.70 27.63 5.90
C ALA A 171 25.59 26.70 5.38
N MET A 172 24.71 27.19 4.48
CA MET A 172 23.67 26.35 3.86
C MET A 172 24.27 25.35 2.86
N LEU A 173 25.29 25.77 2.09
CA LEU A 173 25.97 24.89 1.15
C LEU A 173 26.74 23.78 1.89
N GLU A 174 27.38 24.09 3.02
CA GLU A 174 28.03 23.10 3.88
C GLU A 174 27.03 22.08 4.46
N GLN A 175 25.84 22.52 4.87
CA GLN A 175 24.77 21.61 5.32
C GLN A 175 24.30 20.69 4.19
N GLU A 176 24.13 21.22 2.98
CA GLU A 176 23.79 20.41 1.79
C GLU A 176 24.90 19.39 1.48
N GLU A 177 26.16 19.80 1.54
CA GLU A 177 27.29 18.90 1.34
C GLU A 177 27.34 17.76 2.37
N ASN A 178 27.07 18.07 3.65
CA ASN A 178 26.94 17.08 4.71
C ASN A 178 25.73 16.14 4.49
N SER A 179 24.59 16.66 4.03
CA SER A 179 23.41 15.86 3.66
C SER A 179 23.75 14.87 2.54
N LEU A 180 24.43 15.33 1.49
CA LEU A 180 24.92 14.48 0.40
C LEU A 180 25.93 13.43 0.87
N GLY A 181 26.88 13.82 1.72
CA GLY A 181 27.87 12.90 2.29
C GLY A 181 27.25 11.78 3.13
N LYS A 182 26.10 12.04 3.76
CA LYS A 182 25.33 11.07 4.55
C LYS A 182 24.25 10.34 3.76
N ARG A 183 24.15 10.56 2.43
CA ARG A 183 23.12 9.97 1.55
C ARG A 183 21.69 10.31 1.98
N ASP A 184 21.50 11.48 2.58
CA ASP A 184 20.20 11.96 3.02
C ASP A 184 19.39 12.49 1.83
N ILE A 185 18.72 11.58 1.13
CA ILE A 185 17.97 11.91 -0.09
C ILE A 185 16.81 12.88 0.17
N PHE A 186 16.23 12.87 1.38
CA PHE A 186 15.08 13.68 1.75
C PHE A 186 15.46 15.05 2.33
N GLY A 187 16.74 15.33 2.56
CA GLY A 187 17.20 16.61 3.09
C GLY A 187 16.72 16.86 4.54
N HIS A 188 16.65 15.80 5.36
CA HIS A 188 16.33 15.93 6.79
C HIS A 188 17.46 16.58 7.60
N LEU A 189 18.69 16.54 7.09
CA LEU A 189 19.87 17.08 7.76
C LEU A 189 20.13 18.56 7.46
N ILE A 190 19.26 19.18 6.67
CA ILE A 190 19.36 20.58 6.32
C ILE A 190 18.37 21.34 7.21
N GLU A 191 18.92 22.09 8.17
CA GLU A 191 18.15 22.92 9.07
C GLU A 191 17.92 24.27 8.40
N TYR A 192 16.77 24.43 7.75
CA TYR A 192 16.37 25.73 7.23
C TYR A 192 15.60 26.50 8.32
N GLU A 193 16.17 27.59 8.83
CA GLU A 193 15.40 28.62 9.57
C GLU A 193 14.28 29.26 8.71
N PHE A 194 14.26 28.97 7.40
CA PHE A 194 13.30 29.45 6.43
C PHE A 194 12.54 28.32 5.70
N ARG A 195 12.58 27.07 6.21
CA ARG A 195 11.76 26.01 5.64
C ARG A 195 10.33 26.45 5.84
N ARG A 196 9.65 26.78 4.76
CA ARG A 196 8.21 26.99 4.85
C ARG A 196 7.58 25.60 4.98
N ASP A 197 6.47 25.51 5.70
CA ASP A 197 5.78 24.24 5.92
C ASP A 197 5.31 23.57 4.60
N ASP A 198 5.32 24.32 3.48
CA ASP A 198 5.03 23.89 2.11
C ASP A 198 6.26 23.50 1.27
N ASP A 199 7.48 23.53 1.81
CA ASP A 199 8.69 23.19 1.05
C ASP A 199 8.78 21.68 0.78
N GLU A 200 8.53 21.31 -0.48
CA GLU A 200 8.66 19.95 -0.99
C GLU A 200 10.10 19.41 -0.79
N GLY A 201 10.21 18.19 -0.27
CA GLY A 201 11.51 17.55 -0.06
C GLY A 201 12.29 17.36 -1.38
N PRO A 202 13.64 17.46 -1.38
CA PRO A 202 14.46 17.39 -2.59
C PRO A 202 14.28 16.09 -3.38
N PHE A 203 14.05 14.97 -2.70
CA PHE A 203 13.76 13.70 -3.36
C PHE A 203 12.41 13.72 -4.10
N VAL A 204 11.38 14.31 -3.50
CA VAL A 204 10.04 14.37 -4.10
C VAL A 204 10.06 15.31 -5.31
N HIS A 205 10.70 16.47 -5.18
CA HIS A 205 10.94 17.37 -6.31
C HIS A 205 11.67 16.64 -7.46
N PHE A 206 12.68 15.84 -7.16
CA PHE A 206 13.39 15.05 -8.17
C PHE A 206 12.48 14.01 -8.85
N VAL A 207 11.69 13.25 -8.07
CA VAL A 207 10.75 12.26 -8.60
C VAL A 207 9.66 12.93 -9.44
N ARG A 208 9.18 14.10 -9.05
CA ARG A 208 8.24 14.93 -9.83
C ARG A 208 8.84 15.31 -11.18
N GLY A 209 10.10 15.76 -11.20
CA GLY A 209 10.83 16.03 -12.43
C GLY A 209 10.99 14.79 -13.33
N LEU A 210 11.19 13.60 -12.76
CA LEU A 210 11.19 12.35 -13.53
C LEU A 210 9.81 11.97 -14.10
N ALA A 211 8.73 12.45 -13.47
CA ALA A 211 7.37 12.23 -13.93
C ALA A 211 6.96 13.21 -15.05
N GLU A 212 7.70 14.31 -15.25
CA GLU A 212 7.45 15.25 -16.33
C GLU A 212 7.58 14.55 -17.70
N GLY A 213 6.55 14.71 -18.54
CA GLY A 213 6.49 14.08 -19.86
C GLY A 213 6.02 12.63 -19.87
N LEU A 214 5.75 12.01 -18.71
CA LEU A 214 5.01 10.76 -18.67
C LEU A 214 3.57 10.95 -19.18
N PRO A 215 2.91 9.88 -19.67
CA PRO A 215 1.48 9.93 -19.98
C PRO A 215 0.69 10.45 -18.78
N ARG A 216 -0.26 11.38 -19.03
CA ARG A 216 -1.06 12.04 -17.96
C ARG A 216 -1.76 11.05 -17.05
N ASP A 217 -2.14 9.89 -17.57
CA ASP A 217 -2.83 8.85 -16.84
C ASP A 217 -1.86 7.93 -16.05
N ALA A 218 -0.56 7.99 -16.30
CA ALA A 218 0.44 7.15 -15.62
C ALA A 218 0.69 7.63 -14.18
N VAL A 219 0.87 8.95 -13.99
CA VAL A 219 1.04 9.60 -12.70
C VAL A 219 0.23 10.89 -12.72
N THR A 220 -0.82 10.99 -11.91
CA THR A 220 -1.74 12.14 -11.89
C THR A 220 -1.45 13.12 -10.77
N SER A 221 -0.94 12.66 -9.63
CA SER A 221 -0.43 13.56 -8.59
C SER A 221 0.72 12.93 -7.83
N ILE A 222 1.59 13.81 -7.34
CA ILE A 222 2.65 13.54 -6.39
C ILE A 222 2.58 14.69 -5.39
N GLU A 223 2.37 14.38 -4.12
CA GLU A 223 2.17 15.35 -3.04
C GLU A 223 3.05 14.94 -1.86
N SER A 224 3.62 15.94 -1.19
CA SER A 224 4.41 15.78 0.03
C SER A 224 3.93 16.83 1.01
N TYR A 225 3.78 16.43 2.27
CA TYR A 225 3.37 17.32 3.35
C TYR A 225 4.53 17.39 4.36
N GLY A 226 4.97 18.61 4.69
CA GLY A 226 5.80 18.88 5.88
C GLY A 226 7.16 18.18 5.94
N GLY A 227 7.84 17.96 4.80
CA GLY A 227 9.17 17.34 4.77
C GLY A 227 9.19 15.86 5.20
N ASP A 228 8.03 15.20 5.30
CA ASP A 228 7.93 13.79 5.63
C ASP A 228 8.43 12.89 4.48
N THR A 229 8.91 11.70 4.85
CA THR A 229 9.34 10.64 3.92
C THR A 229 8.20 10.06 3.08
N ILE A 230 6.95 10.36 3.44
CA ILE A 230 5.77 9.74 2.84
C ILE A 230 5.25 10.65 1.73
N VAL A 231 5.36 10.16 0.51
CA VAL A 231 4.79 10.78 -0.68
C VAL A 231 3.37 10.22 -0.87
N ASN A 232 2.38 11.10 -0.96
CA ASN A 232 1.07 10.73 -1.46
C ASN A 232 1.09 10.81 -2.99
N TYR A 233 0.55 9.81 -3.68
CA TYR A 233 0.62 9.76 -5.14
C TYR A 233 -0.59 9.07 -5.74
N ARG A 234 -0.91 9.46 -6.97
CA ARG A 234 -1.97 8.86 -7.79
C ARG A 234 -1.37 8.33 -9.10
N VAL A 235 -1.69 7.08 -9.44
CA VAL A 235 -1.12 6.39 -10.60
C VAL A 235 -2.17 5.62 -11.38
N ALA A 236 -1.96 5.52 -12.70
CA ALA A 236 -2.70 4.66 -13.60
C ALA A 236 -4.23 4.87 -13.57
N ASP A 237 -4.67 6.14 -13.63
CA ASP A 237 -6.08 6.51 -13.47
C ASP A 237 -7.00 5.92 -14.55
N ASP A 238 -6.55 5.92 -15.80
CA ASP A 238 -7.30 5.29 -16.90
C ASP A 238 -7.43 3.78 -16.67
N THR A 239 -6.38 3.14 -16.17
CA THR A 239 -6.40 1.70 -15.83
C THR A 239 -7.38 1.41 -14.71
N LEU A 240 -7.44 2.26 -13.67
CA LEU A 240 -8.41 2.13 -12.60
C LEU A 240 -9.85 2.25 -13.11
N ARG A 241 -10.12 3.27 -13.94
CA ARG A 241 -11.44 3.48 -14.55
C ARG A 241 -11.84 2.32 -15.46
N GLU A 242 -10.93 1.79 -16.27
CA GLU A 242 -11.18 0.63 -17.11
C GLU A 242 -11.53 -0.61 -16.26
N LEU A 243 -10.75 -0.87 -15.22
CA LEU A 243 -10.88 -2.04 -14.34
C LEU A 243 -12.15 -2.01 -13.48
N THR A 244 -12.59 -0.83 -13.07
CA THR A 244 -13.79 -0.66 -12.25
C THR A 244 -15.04 -0.36 -13.07
N GLY A 245 -14.91 0.29 -14.23
CA GLY A 245 -16.04 0.77 -15.02
C GLY A 245 -16.73 1.98 -14.40
N VAL A 246 -16.07 2.65 -13.45
CA VAL A 246 -16.56 3.86 -12.78
C VAL A 246 -16.12 5.09 -13.60
N ALA A 247 -17.07 5.99 -13.85
CA ALA A 247 -16.83 7.25 -14.55
C ALA A 247 -16.37 8.35 -13.57
N GLU A 248 -15.72 9.39 -14.07
CA GLU A 248 -15.43 10.62 -13.29
C GLU A 248 -16.65 11.56 -13.33
N ASP A 249 -17.75 11.13 -12.71
CA ASP A 249 -18.90 11.97 -12.41
C ASP A 249 -18.97 12.27 -10.89
N GLU A 250 -19.89 13.14 -10.46
CA GLU A 250 -20.01 13.57 -9.05
C GLU A 250 -20.11 12.39 -8.06
N GLY A 251 -20.64 11.24 -8.48
CA GLY A 251 -20.70 10.03 -7.63
C GLY A 251 -19.48 9.11 -7.75
N GLY A 252 -18.81 9.11 -8.91
CA GLY A 252 -17.69 8.22 -9.18
C GLY A 252 -16.34 8.71 -8.67
N VAL A 253 -16.14 10.03 -8.56
CA VAL A 253 -14.87 10.60 -8.04
C VAL A 253 -14.58 10.11 -6.62
N GLY A 254 -15.56 10.18 -5.71
CA GLY A 254 -15.40 9.70 -4.33
C GLY A 254 -15.10 8.20 -4.26
N ILE A 255 -15.79 7.39 -5.06
CA ILE A 255 -15.54 5.94 -5.14
C ILE A 255 -14.11 5.66 -5.60
N LEU A 256 -13.66 6.32 -6.67
CA LEU A 256 -12.32 6.13 -7.21
C LEU A 256 -11.24 6.54 -6.19
N ASP A 257 -11.44 7.65 -5.47
CA ASP A 257 -10.50 8.11 -4.46
C ASP A 257 -10.41 7.16 -3.25
N TYR A 258 -11.53 6.59 -2.80
CA TYR A 258 -11.53 5.56 -1.74
C TYR A 258 -10.91 4.24 -2.19
N ILE A 259 -11.03 3.87 -3.47
CA ILE A 259 -10.32 2.71 -4.01
C ILE A 259 -8.80 2.99 -4.06
N ARG A 260 -8.39 4.18 -4.51
CA ARG A 260 -6.97 4.59 -4.58
C ARG A 260 -6.32 4.63 -3.21
N SER A 261 -6.99 5.21 -2.22
CA SER A 261 -6.48 5.29 -0.85
C SER A 261 -6.46 3.95 -0.13
N GLY A 262 -7.15 2.93 -0.68
CA GLY A 262 -7.29 1.60 -0.09
C GLY A 262 -8.38 1.50 0.97
N GLY A 263 -9.27 2.50 1.07
CA GLY A 263 -10.50 2.41 1.86
C GLY A 263 -11.50 1.41 1.29
N ILE A 264 -11.50 1.21 -0.03
CA ILE A 264 -12.24 0.13 -0.71
C ILE A 264 -11.23 -0.80 -1.39
N ASP A 265 -11.30 -2.11 -1.12
CA ASP A 265 -10.39 -3.08 -1.69
C ASP A 265 -10.62 -3.27 -3.21
N LEU A 266 -9.59 -2.96 -4.01
CA LEU A 266 -9.66 -3.11 -5.47
C LEU A 266 -9.84 -4.58 -5.90
N GLY A 267 -9.28 -5.53 -5.16
CA GLY A 267 -9.47 -6.96 -5.45
C GLY A 267 -10.92 -7.40 -5.27
N GLU A 268 -11.58 -6.92 -4.21
CA GLU A 268 -13.00 -7.11 -3.97
C GLU A 268 -13.84 -6.45 -5.06
N CYS A 269 -13.53 -5.19 -5.42
CA CYS A 269 -14.18 -4.50 -6.54
C CYS A 269 -14.19 -5.36 -7.82
N LEU A 270 -13.04 -5.93 -8.17
CA LEU A 270 -12.89 -6.79 -9.35
C LEU A 270 -13.65 -8.12 -9.24
N SER A 271 -13.69 -8.70 -8.04
CA SER A 271 -14.48 -9.91 -7.76
C SER A 271 -15.97 -9.64 -7.92
N GLU A 272 -16.44 -8.54 -7.32
CA GLU A 272 -17.84 -8.17 -7.27
C GLU A 272 -18.38 -7.73 -8.64
N ARG A 273 -17.56 -7.02 -9.43
CA ARG A 273 -17.89 -6.67 -10.82
C ARG A 273 -18.15 -7.91 -11.70
N ARG A 274 -17.48 -9.03 -11.44
CA ARG A 274 -17.70 -10.29 -12.20
C ARG A 274 -18.96 -11.03 -11.78
N LYS A 275 -19.49 -10.77 -10.59
CA LYS A 275 -20.62 -11.50 -10.01
C LYS A 275 -21.96 -10.80 -10.25
N ARG A 276 -21.95 -9.48 -10.42
CA ARG A 276 -23.16 -8.65 -10.53
C ARG A 276 -23.32 -8.09 -11.94
N ASP A 277 -24.54 -7.68 -12.24
CA ASP A 277 -24.81 -6.80 -13.37
C ASP A 277 -24.35 -5.36 -13.04
N ASP A 278 -24.35 -4.48 -14.05
CA ASP A 278 -23.83 -3.11 -13.89
C ASP A 278 -24.60 -2.32 -12.82
N ALA A 279 -25.93 -2.48 -12.76
CA ALA A 279 -26.77 -1.80 -11.78
C ALA A 279 -26.50 -2.30 -10.35
N GLY A 280 -26.42 -3.62 -10.15
CA GLY A 280 -26.11 -4.22 -8.87
C GLY A 280 -24.68 -3.91 -8.40
N TYR A 281 -23.72 -3.86 -9.33
CA TYR A 281 -22.34 -3.48 -9.02
C TYR A 281 -22.24 -2.00 -8.59
N ARG A 282 -22.90 -1.08 -9.28
CA ARG A 282 -22.96 0.34 -8.88
C ARG A 282 -23.61 0.54 -7.52
N GLN A 283 -24.67 -0.21 -7.21
CA GLN A 283 -25.27 -0.15 -5.89
C GLN A 283 -24.33 -0.67 -4.81
N TRP A 284 -23.62 -1.77 -5.09
CA TRP A 284 -22.61 -2.29 -4.18
C TRP A 284 -21.49 -1.27 -3.92
N LEU A 285 -20.97 -0.60 -4.96
CA LEU A 285 -19.95 0.43 -4.80
C LEU A 285 -20.40 1.59 -3.91
N ARG A 286 -21.65 2.05 -4.07
CA ARG A 286 -22.21 3.12 -3.22
C ARG A 286 -22.32 2.69 -1.75
N ASN A 287 -22.73 1.44 -1.50
CA ASN A 287 -22.77 0.91 -0.15
C ASN A 287 -21.37 0.76 0.44
N ALA A 288 -20.41 0.26 -0.36
CA ALA A 288 -19.01 0.11 0.06
C ALA A 288 -18.36 1.47 0.38
N LEU A 289 -18.68 2.52 -0.39
CA LEU A 289 -18.24 3.88 -0.08
C LEU A 289 -18.78 4.35 1.26
N ALA A 290 -20.09 4.25 1.49
CA ALA A 290 -20.70 4.67 2.77
C ALA A 290 -20.15 3.88 3.98
N GLU A 291 -19.86 2.59 3.80
CA GLU A 291 -19.21 1.77 4.83
C GLU A 291 -17.76 2.21 5.07
N ALA A 292 -17.00 2.52 4.01
CA ALA A 292 -15.62 2.96 4.10
C ALA A 292 -15.48 4.36 4.72
N GLU A 293 -16.37 5.30 4.38
CA GLU A 293 -16.47 6.61 5.00
C GLU A 293 -16.67 6.48 6.51
N LYS A 294 -17.67 5.71 6.92
CA LYS A 294 -17.96 5.46 8.34
C LYS A 294 -16.80 4.79 9.06
N ALA A 295 -16.12 3.82 8.42
CA ALA A 295 -14.97 3.15 9.01
C ALA A 295 -13.79 4.11 9.20
N SER A 296 -13.54 4.98 8.21
CA SER A 296 -12.51 6.02 8.29
C SER A 296 -12.80 7.00 9.43
N ASP A 297 -14.05 7.45 9.58
CA ASP A 297 -14.45 8.34 10.67
C ASP A 297 -14.24 7.68 12.04
N CYS A 298 -14.64 6.40 12.18
CA CYS A 298 -14.43 5.65 13.42
C CYS A 298 -12.94 5.53 13.76
N GLU A 299 -12.09 5.25 12.78
CA GLU A 299 -10.66 5.05 13.00
C GLU A 299 -9.94 6.37 13.33
N LEU A 300 -10.33 7.47 12.67
CA LEU A 300 -9.87 8.81 13.04
C LEU A 300 -10.27 9.14 14.48
N LEU A 301 -11.51 8.84 14.88
CA LEU A 301 -11.99 9.06 16.25
C LEU A 301 -11.22 8.24 17.28
N GLU A 302 -10.87 6.99 16.97
CA GLU A 302 -10.06 6.13 17.83
C GLU A 302 -8.62 6.67 18.01
N TRP A 303 -8.03 7.22 16.94
CA TRP A 303 -6.64 7.69 16.96
C TRP A 303 -6.47 9.09 17.56
N PHE A 304 -7.39 10.01 17.26
CA PHE A 304 -7.26 11.41 17.66
C PHE A 304 -8.16 11.79 18.83
N GLY A 305 -9.20 11.02 19.15
CA GLY A 305 -10.22 11.37 20.15
C GLY A 305 -11.17 12.48 19.68
N GLU A 306 -12.37 12.55 20.26
CA GLU A 306 -13.45 13.47 19.83
C GLU A 306 -13.06 14.96 19.86
N SER A 307 -12.23 15.40 20.83
CA SER A 307 -11.90 16.83 20.96
C SER A 307 -10.92 17.34 19.90
N THR A 308 -10.11 16.44 19.33
CA THR A 308 -9.03 16.81 18.41
C THR A 308 -9.52 16.86 16.97
N LEU A 309 -10.49 16.00 16.61
CA LEU A 309 -11.15 16.05 15.30
C LEU A 309 -12.05 17.26 15.13
N ALA A 310 -12.74 17.70 16.19
CA ALA A 310 -13.51 18.93 16.16
C ALA A 310 -12.63 20.16 15.85
N ALA A 311 -11.44 20.22 16.47
CA ALA A 311 -10.47 21.30 16.23
C ALA A 311 -9.86 21.26 14.81
N VAL A 312 -9.59 20.07 14.26
CA VAL A 312 -9.09 19.91 12.89
C VAL A 312 -10.18 20.26 11.87
N ALA A 313 -11.44 19.87 12.10
CA ALA A 313 -12.55 20.20 11.22
C ALA A 313 -12.84 21.71 11.18
N GLU A 314 -12.76 22.42 12.31
CA GLU A 314 -12.86 23.89 12.35
C GLU A 314 -11.70 24.57 11.62
N SER A 315 -10.48 24.03 11.73
CA SER A 315 -9.29 24.54 11.02
C SER A 315 -9.37 24.35 9.49
N VAL A 316 -9.82 23.18 9.02
CA VAL A 316 -9.98 22.89 7.58
C VAL A 316 -11.11 23.71 6.96
N ALA A 317 -12.21 23.93 7.70
CA ALA A 317 -13.29 24.82 7.26
C ALA A 317 -12.84 26.28 7.15
N SER A 318 -12.03 26.76 8.10
CA SER A 318 -11.40 28.08 8.07
C SER A 318 -10.45 28.25 6.88
N ALA A 319 -9.62 27.24 6.58
CA ALA A 319 -8.68 27.29 5.46
C ALA A 319 -9.36 27.26 4.08
N SER A 320 -10.54 26.63 3.98
CA SER A 320 -11.32 26.59 2.73
C SER A 320 -12.03 27.91 2.43
N GLN A 321 -12.38 28.71 3.46
CA GLN A 321 -12.98 30.04 3.30
C GLN A 321 -11.97 31.12 2.88
N GLU A 322 -10.71 31.01 3.30
CA GLU A 322 -9.66 31.97 2.89
C GLU A 322 -9.16 31.78 1.45
N GLY A 323 -9.46 30.63 0.82
CA GLY A 323 -9.12 30.32 -0.58
C GLY A 323 -10.12 30.84 -1.61
N GLU A 324 -11.36 31.15 -1.22
CA GLU A 324 -12.40 31.69 -2.11
C GLU A 324 -12.43 33.23 -2.16
N ASP A 325 -11.77 33.91 -1.21
CA ASP A 325 -11.71 35.38 -1.11
C ASP A 325 -10.39 35.98 -1.70
N ARG A 326 -9.64 35.23 -2.50
CA ARG A 326 -8.46 35.69 -3.27
C ARG A 326 -8.60 35.45 -4.76
#